data_AF-A0A5P1UQP6-F1
#
_entry.id   AF-A0A5P1UQP6-F1
#
_cell.length_a   1.000
_cell.length_b   1.000
_cell.length_c   1.000
_cell.angle_alpha   90.00
_cell.angle_beta   90.00
_cell.angle_gamma   90.00
#
_symmetry.space_group_name_H-M   'P 1'
#
loop_
_entity.id
_entity.type
_entity.pdbx_description
1 polymer ?
#
loop_
_entity_poly.entity_id
_entity_poly.type
_entity_poly.pdbx_seq_one_letter_code
_entity_poly.pdbx_strand_id
1 'polypeptide(L)'
;MLGLFILFLSGHAFANQLHEQLYLSKTQNSLCLYTNNPNSKLRDDNIALINLGIPGSNARSVSEVVVDNLKAPPRHKSDCLLFSLKDVTESGPYSLILDMDKTYAANFCLVVDDKKNTSIHKLGSQLQRQQSEYKNPFSISLEIKKILYKIKSFFSSLIK
;
A
#
# COMPACT_ATOMS: atom_id res chain seq x y z
N MET A 1 1.04 44.42 -24.01
CA MET A 1 0.75 43.41 -25.05
C MET A 1 2.05 42.70 -25.41
N LEU A 2 2.42 41.68 -24.63
CA LEU A 2 3.48 40.70 -24.88
C LEU A 2 3.20 39.63 -23.81
N GLY A 3 2.61 38.47 -24.08
CA GLY A 3 2.75 37.61 -25.24
C GLY A 3 3.59 36.40 -24.80
N LEU A 4 2.90 35.37 -24.30
CA LEU A 4 3.33 33.98 -24.15
C LEU A 4 4.65 33.69 -23.40
N PHE A 5 4.54 33.23 -22.14
CA PHE A 5 5.39 32.16 -21.60
C PHE A 5 4.55 31.28 -20.65
N ILE A 6 3.42 30.77 -21.15
CA ILE A 6 2.80 29.56 -20.61
C ILE A 6 3.36 28.43 -21.47
N LEU A 7 4.26 27.61 -20.90
CA LEU A 7 4.52 26.20 -21.27
C LEU A 7 5.70 25.67 -20.43
N PHE A 8 5.53 25.61 -19.11
CA PHE A 8 6.17 24.58 -18.28
C PHE A 8 5.08 23.68 -17.71
N LEU A 9 4.24 23.17 -18.62
CA LEU A 9 3.32 22.09 -18.32
C LEU A 9 4.06 20.77 -18.52
N SER A 10 4.18 20.05 -17.41
CA SER A 10 3.98 18.60 -17.35
C SER A 10 4.99 17.73 -18.10
N GLY A 11 6.27 17.85 -17.73
CA GLY A 11 7.16 16.69 -17.72
C GLY A 11 6.92 15.83 -16.48
N HIS A 12 5.68 15.37 -16.23
CA HIS A 12 5.49 14.28 -15.26
C HIS A 12 6.00 13.00 -15.92
N ALA A 13 7.32 12.81 -15.91
CA ALA A 13 7.90 11.49 -15.96
C ALA A 13 7.37 10.76 -14.72
N PHE A 14 6.18 10.18 -14.84
CA PHE A 14 5.68 9.26 -13.84
C PHE A 14 6.62 8.07 -13.89
N ALA A 15 7.63 8.08 -13.04
CA ALA A 15 8.45 6.91 -12.79
C ALA A 15 7.47 5.77 -12.48
N ASN A 16 7.48 4.72 -13.31
CA ASN A 16 6.91 3.44 -12.94
C ASN A 16 7.70 2.99 -11.71
N GLN A 17 7.19 3.29 -10.51
CA GLN A 17 7.78 2.78 -9.29
C GLN A 17 7.60 1.27 -9.33
N LEU A 18 8.67 0.56 -9.67
CA LEU A 18 8.71 -0.89 -9.61
C LEU A 18 8.52 -1.28 -8.15
N HIS A 19 7.34 -1.78 -7.81
CA HIS A 19 7.04 -2.24 -6.46
C HIS A 19 7.79 -3.55 -6.19
N GLU A 20 8.43 -3.64 -5.02
CA GLU A 20 8.97 -4.91 -4.57
C GLU A 20 7.84 -5.87 -4.18
N GLN A 21 8.10 -7.17 -4.20
CA GLN A 21 7.07 -8.16 -3.90
C GLN A 21 6.69 -8.13 -2.42
N LEU A 22 5.41 -7.96 -2.11
CA LEU A 22 4.84 -8.21 -0.79
C LEU A 22 4.33 -9.65 -0.72
N TYR A 23 4.61 -10.33 0.39
CA TYR A 23 4.11 -11.68 0.66
C TYR A 23 2.96 -11.62 1.64
N LEU A 24 1.93 -12.42 1.33
CA LEU A 24 0.70 -12.52 2.11
C LEU A 24 0.53 -13.94 2.60
N SER A 25 0.15 -14.08 3.86
CA SER A 25 -0.45 -15.32 4.35
C SER A 25 -1.77 -15.02 5.06
N LYS A 26 -2.76 -15.90 4.86
CA LYS A 26 -4.06 -15.74 5.47
C LYS A 26 -4.04 -16.22 6.91
N THR A 27 -4.60 -15.41 7.80
CA THR A 27 -5.13 -15.83 9.11
C THR A 27 -6.66 -15.65 9.07
N GLN A 28 -7.42 -16.17 10.05
CA GLN A 28 -8.90 -16.24 10.00
C GLN A 28 -9.56 -15.02 9.32
N ASN A 29 -9.38 -13.82 9.90
CA ASN A 29 -9.96 -12.55 9.42
C ASN A 29 -8.89 -11.47 9.14
N SER A 30 -7.63 -11.85 8.93
CA SER A 30 -6.54 -10.89 8.72
C SER A 30 -5.48 -11.42 7.77
N LEU A 31 -4.79 -10.50 7.11
CA LEU A 31 -3.63 -10.76 6.28
C LEU A 31 -2.37 -10.55 7.10
N CYS A 32 -1.48 -11.53 7.07
CA CYS A 32 -0.13 -11.44 7.61
C CYS A 32 0.81 -11.02 6.47
N LEU A 33 1.33 -9.79 6.58
CA LEU A 33 2.10 -9.08 5.55
C LEU A 33 3.59 -9.12 5.87
N TYR A 34 4.42 -9.59 4.93
CA TYR A 34 5.86 -9.61 5.10
C TYR A 34 6.61 -9.45 3.77
N THR A 35 7.83 -8.93 3.79
CA THR A 35 8.59 -8.60 2.57
C THR A 35 9.39 -9.77 2.02
N ASN A 36 9.76 -10.74 2.87
CA ASN A 36 10.73 -11.79 2.53
C ASN A 36 12.04 -11.24 1.95
N ASN A 37 12.40 -10.00 2.32
CA ASN A 37 13.62 -9.32 1.88
C ASN A 37 14.46 -8.97 3.11
N PRO A 38 15.65 -9.56 3.31
CA PRO A 38 16.50 -9.28 4.47
C PRO A 38 16.99 -7.82 4.50
N ASN A 39 17.07 -7.19 3.34
CA ASN A 39 17.53 -5.81 3.18
C ASN A 39 16.40 -4.78 3.28
N SER A 40 15.17 -5.20 3.59
CA SER A 40 14.08 -4.25 3.82
C SER A 40 14.42 -3.35 5.02
N LYS A 41 14.03 -2.09 4.92
CA LYS A 41 14.25 -1.04 5.93
C LYS A 41 12.94 -0.32 6.21
N LEU A 42 12.84 0.20 7.43
CA LEU A 42 11.83 1.18 7.77
C LEU A 42 12.26 2.53 7.25
N ARG A 43 11.31 3.44 7.15
CA ARG A 43 11.61 4.87 7.05
C ARG A 43 12.24 5.38 8.34
N ASP A 44 12.89 6.54 8.23
CA ASP A 44 13.50 7.24 9.36
C ASP A 44 12.48 7.60 10.46
N ASP A 45 11.20 7.73 10.12
CA ASP A 45 10.12 7.99 11.07
C ASP A 45 9.54 6.72 11.73
N ASN A 46 10.07 5.53 11.43
CA ASN A 46 9.59 4.23 11.91
C ASN A 46 8.09 3.98 11.66
N ILE A 47 7.56 4.59 10.59
CA ILE A 47 6.17 4.44 10.16
C ILE A 47 6.11 3.51 8.94
N ALA A 48 5.10 2.64 8.93
CA ALA A 48 4.68 1.92 7.75
C ALA A 48 3.24 2.31 7.39
N LEU A 49 2.95 2.46 6.10
CA LEU A 49 1.60 2.69 5.59
C LEU A 49 1.11 1.46 4.86
N ILE A 50 -0.06 0.97 5.21
CA ILE A 50 -0.70 -0.14 4.55
C ILE A 50 -1.95 0.38 3.84
N ASN A 51 -2.05 0.16 2.53
CA ASN A 51 -3.22 0.53 1.75
C ASN A 51 -3.78 -0.71 1.03
N LEU A 52 -5.06 -0.97 1.22
CA LEU A 52 -5.82 -1.93 0.43
C LEU A 52 -6.66 -1.14 -0.59
N GLY A 53 -6.54 -1.49 -1.86
CA GLY A 53 -7.31 -0.86 -2.93
C GLY A 53 -7.83 -1.86 -3.95
N ILE A 54 -8.85 -1.43 -4.70
CA ILE A 54 -9.29 -2.12 -5.91
C ILE A 54 -8.43 -1.59 -7.06
N PRO A 55 -7.71 -2.45 -7.81
CA PRO A 55 -6.93 -2.04 -8.97
C PRO A 55 -7.79 -1.90 -10.23
N GLY A 56 -7.25 -1.29 -11.29
CA GLY A 56 -7.90 -1.13 -12.59
C GLY A 56 -8.31 0.31 -12.92
N SER A 57 -9.22 0.48 -13.88
CA SER A 57 -9.71 1.79 -14.34
C SER A 57 -10.53 2.55 -13.27
N ASN A 58 -11.21 1.80 -12.39
CA ASN A 58 -11.97 2.34 -11.26
C ASN A 58 -11.18 2.24 -9.95
N ALA A 59 -9.88 2.55 -10.02
CA ALA A 59 -9.00 2.39 -8.88
C ALA A 59 -9.49 3.19 -7.67
N ARG A 60 -9.66 2.53 -6.52
CA ARG A 60 -10.06 3.20 -5.28
C ARG A 60 -9.43 2.55 -4.06
N SER A 61 -9.12 3.38 -3.07
CA SER A 61 -8.72 2.93 -1.74
C SER A 61 -9.94 2.37 -1.02
N VAL A 62 -9.78 1.20 -0.41
CA VAL A 62 -10.83 0.51 0.37
C VAL A 62 -10.57 0.70 1.86
N SER A 63 -9.32 0.49 2.29
CA SER A 63 -8.93 0.67 3.69
C SER A 63 -7.46 1.04 3.76
N GLU A 64 -7.11 1.86 4.75
CA GLU A 64 -5.76 2.36 4.95
C GLU A 64 -5.43 2.37 6.44
N VAL A 65 -4.23 1.90 6.77
CA VAL A 65 -3.74 1.79 8.14
C VAL A 65 -2.35 2.40 8.22
N VAL A 66 -2.16 3.28 9.19
CA VAL A 66 -0.84 3.77 9.60
C VAL A 66 -0.38 2.90 10.76
N VAL A 67 0.80 2.30 10.63
CA VAL A 67 1.45 1.58 11.72
C VAL A 67 2.64 2.39 12.18
N ASP A 68 2.59 2.87 13.41
CA ASP A 68 3.62 3.69 14.03
C ASP A 68 4.53 2.86 14.95
N ASN A 69 5.68 3.44 15.32
CA ASN A 69 6.63 2.86 16.26
C ASN A 69 7.09 1.43 15.90
N LEU A 70 7.20 1.12 14.60
CA LEU A 70 7.73 -0.17 14.16
C LEU A 70 9.18 -0.31 14.62
N LYS A 71 9.51 -1.38 15.33
CA LYS A 71 10.89 -1.64 15.77
C LYS A 71 11.76 -2.22 14.67
N ALA A 72 11.15 -2.96 13.75
CA ALA A 72 11.83 -3.61 12.63
C ALA A 72 10.87 -3.84 11.46
N PRO A 73 11.38 -3.93 10.22
CA PRO A 73 10.58 -4.31 9.05
C PRO A 73 10.05 -5.75 9.18
N PRO A 74 8.84 -6.04 8.66
CA PRO A 74 8.26 -7.39 8.67
C PRO A 74 8.94 -8.27 7.61
N ARG A 75 10.15 -8.77 7.89
CA ARG A 75 10.94 -9.56 6.93
C ARG A 75 10.41 -10.98 6.78
N HIS A 76 9.89 -11.55 7.87
CA HIS A 76 9.49 -12.95 7.95
C HIS A 76 8.02 -13.07 8.32
N LYS A 77 7.44 -14.25 8.03
CA LYS A 77 6.05 -14.55 8.38
C LYS A 77 5.80 -14.52 9.90
N SER A 78 6.79 -14.84 10.72
CA SER A 78 6.69 -14.79 12.19
C SER A 78 6.52 -13.36 12.74
N ASP A 79 7.07 -12.37 12.02
CA ASP A 79 7.14 -10.97 12.45
C ASP A 79 6.29 -10.07 11.54
N CYS A 80 5.26 -10.66 10.92
CA CYS A 80 4.45 -9.98 9.93
C CYS A 80 3.53 -8.92 10.54
N LEU A 81 3.15 -7.94 9.72
CA LEU A 81 2.11 -7.00 10.09
C LEU A 81 0.74 -7.60 9.81
N LEU A 82 -0.18 -7.50 10.77
CA LEU A 82 -1.56 -7.95 10.60
C LEU A 82 -2.41 -6.83 10.02
N PHE A 83 -3.07 -7.09 8.90
CA PHE A 83 -4.04 -6.21 8.29
C PHE A 83 -5.43 -6.84 8.33
N SER A 84 -6.37 -6.16 8.98
CA SER A 84 -7.74 -6.66 9.14
C SER A 84 -8.51 -6.54 7.83
N LEU A 85 -9.27 -7.59 7.47
CA LEU A 85 -10.15 -7.59 6.30
C LEU A 85 -11.59 -7.16 6.63
N LYS A 86 -11.83 -6.59 7.81
CA LYS A 86 -13.17 -6.23 8.30
C LYS A 86 -13.95 -5.28 7.37
N ASP A 87 -13.24 -4.41 6.65
CA ASP A 87 -13.84 -3.40 5.77
C ASP A 87 -14.09 -3.94 4.36
N VAL A 88 -13.77 -5.22 4.11
CA VAL A 88 -13.91 -5.86 2.80
C VAL A 88 -15.24 -6.61 2.74
N THR A 89 -16.19 -6.08 1.97
CA THR A 89 -17.55 -6.62 1.86
C THR A 89 -17.83 -7.33 0.53
N GLU A 90 -16.94 -7.18 -0.46
CA GLU A 90 -17.18 -7.64 -1.82
C GLU A 90 -16.05 -8.54 -2.30
N SER A 91 -16.42 -9.60 -3.02
CA SER A 91 -15.46 -10.43 -3.76
C SER A 91 -14.86 -9.64 -4.93
N GLY A 92 -13.58 -9.86 -5.22
CA GLY A 92 -12.95 -9.20 -6.37
C GLY A 92 -11.43 -9.17 -6.33
N PRO A 93 -10.81 -8.51 -7.33
CA PRO A 93 -9.38 -8.24 -7.32
C PRO A 93 -9.04 -7.12 -6.34
N TYR A 94 -7.98 -7.32 -5.58
CA TYR A 94 -7.43 -6.33 -4.65
C TYR A 94 -5.92 -6.20 -4.82
N SER A 95 -5.43 -5.00 -4.52
CA SER A 95 -4.01 -4.71 -4.38
C SER A 95 -3.77 -4.24 -2.96
N LEU A 96 -2.75 -4.80 -2.31
CA LEU A 96 -2.31 -4.38 -1.01
C LEU A 96 -0.88 -3.86 -1.11
N ILE A 97 -0.70 -2.65 -0.60
CA ILE A 97 0.54 -1.90 -0.67
C ILE A 97 1.05 -1.69 0.77
N LEU A 98 2.30 -2.05 1.00
CA LEU A 98 3.06 -1.76 2.21
C LEU A 98 4.16 -0.75 1.85
N ASP A 99 4.01 0.47 2.32
CA ASP A 99 4.97 1.55 2.08
C ASP A 99 5.84 1.78 3.33
N MET A 100 7.13 1.52 3.17
CA MET A 100 8.18 1.76 4.15
C MET A 100 9.26 2.63 3.49
N ASP A 101 10.55 2.30 3.64
CA ASP A 101 11.63 2.94 2.87
C ASP A 101 11.45 2.73 1.36
N LYS A 102 10.90 1.56 1.02
CA LYS A 102 10.44 1.20 -0.32
C LYS A 102 9.00 0.74 -0.26
N THR A 103 8.35 0.77 -1.41
CA THR A 103 6.98 0.30 -1.58
C THR A 103 6.97 -1.17 -2.02
N TYR A 104 6.26 -2.00 -1.26
CA TYR A 104 6.03 -3.41 -1.56
C TYR A 104 4.56 -3.61 -1.90
N ALA A 105 4.24 -4.46 -2.88
CA ALA A 105 2.86 -4.70 -3.31
C ALA A 105 2.53 -6.18 -3.52
N ALA A 106 1.29 -6.54 -3.23
CA ALA A 106 0.73 -7.85 -3.51
C ALA A 106 -0.66 -7.69 -4.14
N ASN A 107 -0.87 -8.36 -5.27
CA ASN A 107 -2.17 -8.43 -5.91
C ASN A 107 -2.78 -9.82 -5.70
N PHE A 108 -4.03 -9.87 -5.29
CA PHE A 108 -4.75 -11.11 -4.99
C PHE A 108 -6.24 -10.95 -5.28
N CYS A 109 -6.95 -12.07 -5.46
CA CYS A 109 -8.40 -12.09 -5.49
C CYS A 109 -8.89 -12.49 -4.11
N LEU A 110 -9.87 -11.75 -3.60
CA LEU A 110 -10.55 -12.06 -2.36
C LEU A 110 -11.97 -12.54 -2.69
N VAL A 111 -12.39 -13.64 -2.07
CA VAL A 111 -13.76 -14.14 -2.15
C VAL A 111 -14.40 -13.95 -0.78
N VAL A 112 -15.57 -13.32 -0.75
CA VAL A 112 -16.39 -13.12 0.45
C VAL A 112 -17.62 -14.02 0.31
N ASP A 113 -17.85 -14.91 1.28
CA ASP A 113 -19.06 -15.74 1.32
C ASP A 113 -20.25 -15.02 1.98
N ASP A 114 -21.43 -15.63 1.94
CA ASP A 114 -22.66 -15.08 2.53
C ASP A 114 -22.57 -14.88 4.06
N LYS A 115 -21.64 -15.57 4.72
CA LYS A 115 -21.33 -15.44 6.16
C LYS A 115 -20.23 -14.43 6.43
N LYS A 116 -19.79 -13.67 5.41
CA LYS A 116 -18.68 -12.70 5.45
C LYS A 116 -17.32 -13.32 5.79
N ASN A 117 -17.15 -14.62 5.60
CA ASN A 117 -15.83 -15.23 5.63
C ASN A 117 -15.10 -14.86 4.34
N THR A 118 -13.83 -14.49 4.48
CA THR A 118 -12.98 -14.15 3.34
C THR A 118 -12.13 -15.35 2.95
N SER A 119 -11.78 -15.54 1.69
CA SER A 119 -10.70 -16.44 1.24
C SER A 119 -9.81 -15.71 0.23
N ILE A 120 -8.56 -16.14 0.11
CA ILE A 120 -7.57 -15.47 -0.74
C ILE A 120 -7.09 -16.45 -1.79
N HIS A 121 -7.16 -16.00 -3.04
CA HIS A 121 -6.65 -16.72 -4.19
C HIS A 121 -5.53 -15.88 -4.81
N LYS A 122 -4.34 -16.47 -4.96
CA LYS A 122 -3.24 -15.82 -5.68
C LYS A 122 -3.65 -15.63 -7.14
N LEU A 123 -3.44 -14.43 -7.70
CA LEU A 123 -3.55 -14.26 -9.15
C LEU A 123 -2.48 -15.13 -9.82
N GLY A 124 -2.87 -15.82 -10.89
CA GLY A 124 -1.94 -16.60 -11.71
C GLY A 124 -0.82 -15.73 -12.29
N SER A 125 0.31 -16.36 -12.59
CA SER A 125 1.57 -15.70 -13.02
C SER A 125 1.43 -14.78 -14.24
N GLN A 126 0.43 -14.98 -15.11
CA GLN A 126 0.19 -14.13 -16.28
C GLN A 126 -0.44 -12.77 -15.94
N LEU A 127 -1.26 -12.69 -14.88
CA LEU A 127 -1.88 -11.43 -14.44
C LEU A 127 -0.91 -10.55 -13.63
N GLN A 128 0.09 -11.15 -12.98
CA GLN A 128 1.13 -10.41 -12.24
C GLN A 128 2.02 -9.56 -13.17
N ARG A 129 2.29 -10.01 -14.41
CA ARG A 129 3.08 -9.27 -15.41
C ARG A 129 2.35 -8.04 -15.97
N GLN A 130 1.03 -8.10 -16.16
CA GLN A 130 0.25 -6.93 -16.60
C GLN A 130 0.09 -5.88 -15.49
N GLN A 131 0.27 -6.25 -14.23
CA GLN A 131 0.17 -5.33 -13.09
C GLN A 131 1.52 -4.72 -12.66
N SER A 132 2.67 -5.17 -13.18
CA SER A 132 3.96 -4.49 -12.96
C SER A 132 4.10 -3.18 -13.74
N GLU A 133 3.24 -2.94 -14.74
CA GLU A 133 3.07 -1.65 -15.42
C GLU A 133 2.06 -0.73 -14.71
N TYR A 134 1.45 -1.20 -13.62
CA TYR A 134 0.43 -0.45 -12.90
C TYR A 134 1.06 0.66 -12.06
N LYS A 135 0.86 1.92 -12.47
CA LYS A 135 1.11 3.07 -11.59
C LYS A 135 0.21 2.96 -10.38
N ASN A 136 0.79 2.90 -9.18
CA ASN A 136 0.05 3.11 -7.94
C ASN A 136 -0.68 4.46 -8.00
N PRO A 137 -2.03 4.48 -8.18
CA PRO A 137 -2.77 5.74 -8.26
C PRO A 137 -2.85 6.43 -6.90
N PHE A 138 -2.39 5.77 -5.84
CA PHE A 138 -2.42 6.26 -4.48
C PHE A 138 -1.08 6.89 -4.05
N SER A 139 -0.02 6.89 -4.87
CA SER A 139 1.29 7.44 -4.46
C SER A 139 1.18 8.90 -4.00
N ILE A 140 0.46 9.74 -4.73
CA ILE A 140 0.24 11.16 -4.38
C ILE A 140 -0.62 11.28 -3.12
N SER A 141 -1.67 10.47 -2.98
CA SER A 141 -2.53 10.47 -1.79
C SER A 141 -1.76 10.04 -0.54
N LEU A 142 -0.89 9.04 -0.70
CA LEU A 142 0.01 8.56 0.33
C LEU A 142 1.02 9.64 0.72
N GLU A 143 1.64 10.33 -0.24
CA GLU A 143 2.56 11.45 0.02
C GLU A 143 1.89 12.61 0.77
N ILE A 144 0.69 13.02 0.38
CA ILE A 144 -0.05 14.07 1.09
C ILE A 144 -0.38 13.64 2.51
N LYS A 145 -0.81 12.39 2.72
CA LYS A 145 -1.09 11.88 4.06
C LYS A 145 0.17 11.72 4.91
N LYS A 146 1.32 11.36 4.32
CA LYS A 146 2.62 11.37 4.99
C LYS A 146 2.90 12.76 5.56
N ILE A 147 2.68 13.81 4.77
CA ILE A 147 2.86 15.20 5.19
C ILE A 147 1.90 15.54 6.33
N LEU A 148 0.60 15.23 6.19
CA LEU A 148 -0.41 15.49 7.22
C LEU A 148 -0.10 14.77 8.55
N TYR A 149 0.38 13.52 8.49
CA TYR A 149 0.78 12.79 9.68
C TYR A 149 1.98 13.43 10.37
N LYS A 150 3.02 13.82 9.61
CA LYS A 150 4.19 14.52 10.17
C LYS A 150 3.79 15.81 10.86
N ILE A 151 2.91 16.59 10.25
CA ILE A 151 2.36 17.82 10.84
C ILE A 151 1.64 17.51 12.16
N LYS A 152 0.74 16.52 12.16
CA LYS A 152 -0.01 16.14 13.37
C LYS A 152 0.90 15.64 14.50
N SER A 153 1.90 14.84 14.18
CA SER A 153 2.88 14.32 15.14
C SER A 153 3.71 15.46 15.77
N PHE A 154 4.18 16.40 14.94
CA PHE A 154 4.94 17.56 15.39
C PHE A 154 4.15 18.46 16.37
N PHE A 155 2.88 18.72 16.08
CA PHE A 155 2.03 19.49 17.00
C PHE A 155 1.72 18.73 18.30
N SER A 156 1.57 17.40 18.23
CA SER A 156 1.39 16.57 19.43
C SER A 156 2.60 16.60 20.36
N SER A 157 3.82 16.72 19.83
CA SER A 157 5.04 16.83 20.65
C SER A 157 5.25 18.21 21.30
N LEU A 158 4.61 19.26 20.79
CA LEU A 158 4.72 20.62 21.32
C LEU A 158 3.79 20.91 22.51
N ILE A 159 2.81 20.03 22.76
CA ILE A 159 1.79 20.21 23.82
C ILE A 159 2.14 19.35 25.07
N LYS A 160 3.35 18.79 25.14
CA LYS A 160 3.91 18.13 26.33
C LYS A 160 4.95 19.02 27.00
#